data_AF-A0A0W0TUQ0-F1
#
_entry.id   AF-A0A0W0TUQ0-F1
#
_cell.length_a   1.000
_cell.length_b   1.000
_cell.length_c   1.000
_cell.angle_alpha   90.00
_cell.angle_beta   90.00
_cell.angle_gamma   90.00
#
_symmetry.space_group_name_H-M   'P 1'
#
loop_
_entity.id
_entity.type
_entity.pdbx_description
1 polymer ?
#
loop_
_entity_poly.entity_id
_entity_poly.type
_entity_poly.pdbx_seq_one_letter_code
_entity_poly.pdbx_strand_id
1 'polypeptide(L)'
;MNDDSRLQIYRGMIQYLLESTHYTLKNIAELTQTTLRSIREIHLNQQLSLSRNSEIQLLKLYQIILECNFELAKMPYQLITDHYQEEIRCLNG
;
A
#
# COMPACT_ATOMS: atom_id res chain seq x y z
N MET A 1 -8.68 -18.04 -12.16
CA MET A 1 -7.41 -17.35 -12.48
C MET A 1 -6.32 -18.40 -12.57
N ASN A 2 -5.41 -18.28 -13.54
CA ASN A 2 -4.18 -19.08 -13.55
C ASN A 2 -3.17 -18.50 -12.54
N ASP A 3 -2.21 -19.33 -12.13
CA ASP A 3 -1.20 -18.90 -11.15
C ASP A 3 -0.29 -17.78 -11.68
N ASP A 4 -0.08 -17.71 -13.00
CA ASP A 4 0.68 -16.62 -13.64
C ASP A 4 0.02 -15.25 -13.40
N SER A 5 -1.31 -15.14 -13.56
CA SER A 5 -2.01 -13.87 -13.30
C SER A 5 -1.95 -13.48 -11.82
N ARG A 6 -2.05 -14.47 -10.93
CA ARG A 6 -1.96 -14.24 -9.47
C ARG A 6 -0.56 -13.77 -9.09
N LEU A 7 0.47 -14.42 -9.63
CA LEU A 7 1.87 -14.06 -9.44
C LEU A 7 2.13 -12.61 -9.85
N GLN A 8 1.65 -12.19 -11.03
CA GLN A 8 1.79 -10.80 -11.49
C GLN A 8 1.09 -9.80 -10.57
N ILE A 9 -0.12 -10.12 -10.10
CA ILE A 9 -0.86 -9.25 -9.18
C ILE A 9 -0.11 -9.08 -7.86
N TYR A 10 0.31 -10.18 -7.22
CA TYR A 10 1.04 -10.09 -5.96
C TYR A 10 2.40 -9.42 -6.12
N ARG A 11 3.09 -9.64 -7.25
CA ARG A 11 4.30 -8.90 -7.60
C ARG A 11 4.03 -7.40 -7.68
N GLY A 12 2.95 -7.00 -8.36
CA GLY A 12 2.55 -5.59 -8.45
C GLY A 12 2.25 -4.97 -7.08
N MET A 13 1.55 -5.70 -6.20
CA MET A 13 1.28 -5.26 -4.83
C MET A 13 2.58 -5.09 -4.02
N ILE A 14 3.49 -6.06 -4.09
CA ILE A 14 4.78 -5.97 -3.40
C ILE A 14 5.59 -4.78 -3.95
N GLN A 15 5.62 -4.59 -5.27
CA GLN A 15 6.31 -3.46 -5.90
C GLN A 15 5.75 -2.12 -5.40
N TYR A 16 4.43 -1.96 -5.43
CA TYR A 16 3.77 -0.75 -4.94
C TYR A 16 4.12 -0.48 -3.48
N LEU A 17 4.05 -1.51 -2.61
CA LEU A 17 4.40 -1.35 -1.20
C LEU A 17 5.85 -0.89 -1.00
N LEU A 18 6.80 -1.36 -1.81
CA LEU A 18 8.19 -0.91 -1.74
C LEU A 18 8.36 0.55 -2.20
N GLU A 19 7.63 0.96 -3.23
CA GLU A 19 7.73 2.29 -3.82
C GLU A 19 6.98 3.36 -3.03
N SER A 20 5.86 2.98 -2.43
CA SER A 20 4.94 3.90 -1.77
C SER A 20 5.15 3.99 -0.25
N THR A 21 6.13 3.28 0.30
CA THR A 21 6.45 3.25 1.73
C THR A 21 7.96 3.12 1.95
N HIS A 22 8.40 3.09 3.21
CA HIS A 22 9.78 2.71 3.57
C HIS A 22 9.94 1.23 3.91
N TYR A 23 8.96 0.39 3.54
CA TYR A 23 9.05 -1.05 3.78
C TYR A 23 10.11 -1.69 2.91
N THR A 24 10.82 -2.63 3.52
CA THR A 24 11.68 -3.60 2.85
C THR A 24 10.90 -4.89 2.59
N LEU A 25 11.42 -5.77 1.71
CA LEU A 25 10.87 -7.12 1.52
C LEU A 25 10.77 -7.90 2.85
N LYS A 26 11.65 -7.62 3.82
CA LYS A 26 11.60 -8.22 5.15
C LYS A 26 10.39 -7.72 5.94
N ASN A 27 10.13 -6.41 5.94
CA ASN A 27 8.95 -5.86 6.59
C ASN A 27 7.66 -6.43 6.00
N ILE A 28 7.58 -6.53 4.66
CA ILE A 28 6.43 -7.12 3.98
C ILE A 28 6.26 -8.59 4.39
N ALA A 29 7.33 -9.38 4.46
CA ALA A 29 7.26 -10.77 4.88
C ALA A 29 6.73 -10.92 6.32
N GLU A 30 7.23 -10.11 7.24
CA GLU A 30 6.79 -10.09 8.64
C GLU A 30 5.30 -9.71 8.77
N LEU A 31 4.88 -8.64 8.10
CA LEU A 31 3.50 -8.14 8.13
C LEU A 31 2.52 -9.10 7.45
N THR A 32 2.97 -9.84 6.44
CA THR A 32 2.14 -10.82 5.71
C THR A 32 2.23 -12.23 6.27
N GLN A 33 2.93 -12.41 7.40
CA GLN A 33 3.10 -13.69 8.08
C GLN A 33 3.60 -14.78 7.12
N THR A 34 4.62 -14.44 6.33
CA THR A 34 5.26 -15.35 5.38
C THR A 34 6.78 -15.22 5.46
N THR A 35 7.49 -16.04 4.68
CA THR A 35 8.94 -16.00 4.67
C THR A 35 9.46 -14.91 3.74
N LEU A 36 10.62 -14.33 4.09
CA LEU A 36 11.35 -13.42 3.20
C LEU A 36 11.66 -14.07 1.84
N ARG A 37 11.89 -15.40 1.83
CA ARG A 37 12.10 -16.15 0.59
C ARG A 37 10.86 -16.08 -0.31
N SER A 38 9.67 -16.35 0.24
CA SER A 38 8.43 -16.31 -0.52
C SER A 38 8.16 -14.95 -1.15
N ILE A 39 8.36 -13.86 -0.39
CA ILE A 39 8.22 -12.49 -0.91
C ILE A 39 9.25 -12.21 -2.01
N ARG A 40 10.50 -12.66 -1.86
CA ARG A 40 11.55 -12.50 -2.87
C ARG A 40 11.23 -13.24 -4.17
N GLU A 41 10.78 -14.49 -4.09
CA GLU A 41 10.43 -15.31 -5.27
C GLU A 41 9.30 -14.66 -6.08
N ILE A 42 8.30 -14.09 -5.40
CA ILE A 42 7.20 -13.38 -6.05
C ILE A 42 7.68 -12.06 -6.66
N HIS A 43 8.46 -11.29 -5.93
CA HIS A 43 8.99 -10.00 -6.40
C HIS A 43 9.88 -10.16 -7.66
N LEU A 44 10.68 -11.22 -7.69
CA LEU A 44 11.51 -11.61 -8.84
C LEU A 44 10.72 -12.30 -9.96
N ASN A 45 9.39 -12.44 -9.82
CA ASN A 45 8.51 -13.10 -10.78
C ASN A 45 8.88 -14.57 -11.09
N GLN A 46 9.34 -15.30 -10.07
CA GLN A 46 9.84 -16.67 -10.24
C GLN A 46 8.77 -17.70 -9.91
N GLN A 47 8.13 -17.57 -8.75
CA GLN A 47 7.18 -18.57 -8.25
C GLN A 47 6.18 -17.92 -7.29
N LEU A 48 4.94 -18.42 -7.33
CA LEU A 48 3.94 -18.11 -6.33
C LEU A 48 4.08 -19.08 -5.13
N SER A 49 4.60 -18.58 -4.01
CA SER A 49 4.84 -19.36 -2.79
C SER A 49 4.18 -18.73 -1.55
N LEU A 50 2.90 -18.33 -1.68
CA LEU A 50 2.09 -17.85 -0.56
C LEU A 50 1.09 -18.90 -0.09
N SER A 51 0.88 -18.95 1.22
CA SER A 51 -0.30 -19.61 1.79
C SER A 51 -1.53 -18.71 1.60
N ARG A 52 -2.74 -19.30 1.63
CA ARG A 52 -3.99 -18.53 1.59
C ARG A 52 -4.05 -17.43 2.66
N ASN A 53 -3.54 -17.71 3.86
CA ASN A 53 -3.51 -16.71 4.93
C ASN A 53 -2.59 -15.55 4.57
N SER A 54 -1.40 -15.85 4.04
CA SER A 54 -0.44 -14.82 3.62
C SER A 54 -0.96 -13.98 2.45
N GLU A 55 -1.71 -14.58 1.52
CA GLU A 55 -2.41 -13.84 0.45
C GLU A 55 -3.40 -12.83 1.03
N ILE A 56 -4.22 -13.24 2.00
CA ILE A 56 -5.17 -12.34 2.68
C ILE A 56 -4.43 -11.21 3.40
N GLN A 57 -3.32 -11.50 4.08
CA GLN A 57 -2.56 -10.47 4.77
C GLN A 57 -1.90 -9.49 3.79
N LEU A 58 -1.39 -9.97 2.64
CA LEU A 58 -0.85 -9.10 1.59
C LEU A 58 -1.92 -8.17 1.02
N LEU A 59 -3.13 -8.70 0.77
CA LEU A 59 -4.26 -7.90 0.29
C LEU A 59 -4.65 -6.81 1.30
N LYS A 60 -4.75 -7.16 2.59
CA LYS A 60 -5.05 -6.19 3.66
C LYS A 60 -3.99 -5.11 3.77
N LEU A 61 -2.71 -5.50 3.77
CA LEU A 61 -1.61 -4.56 3.83
C LEU A 61 -1.63 -3.59 2.65
N TYR A 62 -1.80 -4.11 1.43
CA TYR A 62 -1.92 -3.32 0.22
C TYR A 62 -3.10 -2.33 0.29
N GLN A 63 -4.26 -2.80 0.74
CA GLN A 63 -5.45 -1.96 0.91
C GLN A 63 -5.23 -0.82 1.90
N ILE A 64 -4.66 -1.10 3.07
CA ILE A 64 -4.38 -0.07 4.09
C ILE A 64 -3.47 1.02 3.53
N ILE A 65 -2.39 0.63 2.83
CA ILE A 65 -1.44 1.61 2.27
C ILE A 65 -2.07 2.41 1.12
N LEU A 66 -2.90 1.79 0.28
CA LEU A 66 -3.68 2.52 -0.72
C LEU A 66 -4.58 3.58 -0.10
N GLU A 67 -5.33 3.21 0.94
CA GLU A 67 -6.24 4.11 1.65
C GLU A 67 -5.46 5.25 2.31
N CYS A 68 -4.36 4.95 3.01
CA CYS A 68 -3.50 5.98 3.61
C CYS A 68 -2.98 6.97 2.57
N ASN A 69 -2.44 6.48 1.44
CA ASN A 69 -1.90 7.35 0.40
C ASN A 69 -2.99 8.17 -0.30
N PHE A 70 -4.19 7.61 -0.46
CA PHE A 70 -5.34 8.32 -1.01
C PHE A 70 -5.81 9.45 -0.09
N GLU A 71 -5.91 9.21 1.22
CA GLU A 71 -6.29 10.25 2.17
C GLU A 71 -5.21 11.33 2.30
N LEU A 72 -3.93 10.95 2.30
CA LEU A 72 -2.81 11.92 2.28
C LEU A 72 -2.83 12.80 1.03
N ALA A 73 -3.23 12.27 -0.12
CA ALA A 73 -3.36 13.04 -1.35
C ALA A 73 -4.50 14.09 -1.31
N LYS A 74 -5.52 13.90 -0.45
CA LYS A 74 -6.60 14.89 -0.25
C LYS A 74 -6.21 16.04 0.68
N MET A 75 -5.22 15.83 1.54
CA MET A 75 -4.83 16.76 2.60
C MET A 75 -4.10 18.08 2.22
N PRO A 76 -3.64 18.38 0.98
CA PRO A 76 -2.94 19.66 0.74
C PRO A 76 -3.86 20.86 0.47
N TYR A 77 -5.08 20.68 -0.04
CA TYR A 77 -5.91 21.82 -0.47
C TYR A 77 -6.97 22.23 0.55
N GLN A 78 -7.73 21.29 1.11
CA GLN A 78 -8.93 21.60 1.89
C GLN A 78 -8.64 22.32 3.22
N LEU A 79 -7.69 21.83 4.04
CA LEU A 79 -7.32 22.51 5.30
C LEU A 79 -6.79 23.93 5.08
N ILE A 80 -6.04 24.14 4.00
CA ILE A 80 -5.47 25.45 3.67
C ILE A 80 -6.59 26.40 3.22
N THR A 81 -7.48 25.97 2.32
CA THR A 81 -8.64 26.80 1.93
C THR A 81 -9.58 27.08 3.08
N ASP A 82 -9.84 26.11 3.95
CA ASP A 82 -10.77 26.29 5.07
C ASP A 82 -10.23 27.33 6.06
N HIS A 83 -8.93 27.25 6.41
CA HIS A 83 -8.28 28.27 7.25
C HIS A 83 -8.33 29.67 6.62
N TYR A 84 -7.98 29.79 5.33
CA TYR A 84 -8.05 31.09 4.64
C TYR A 84 -9.48 31.63 4.52
N GLN A 85 -10.46 30.76 4.27
CA GLN A 85 -11.87 31.18 4.22
C GLN A 85 -12.37 31.65 5.57
N GLU A 86 -11.95 31.01 6.66
CA GLU A 86 -12.34 31.38 8.02
C GLU A 86 -11.69 32.70 8.45
N GLU A 87 -10.42 32.93 8.11
CA GLU A 87 -9.76 34.24 8.28
C GLU A 87 -10.47 35.36 7.50
N ILE A 88 -10.79 35.12 6.23
CA ILE A 88 -11.55 36.08 5.40
C ILE A 88 -12.95 36.33 5.98
N ARG A 89 -13.61 35.31 6.53
CA ARG A 89 -14.92 35.44 7.16
C ARG A 89 -14.86 36.28 8.43
N CYS A 90 -13.83 36.11 9.25
CA CYS A 90 -13.58 36.91 10.45
C CYS A 90 -13.26 38.38 10.13
N LEU A 91 -12.62 38.65 9.00
CA LEU A 91 -12.25 40.00 8.57
C LEU A 91 -13.40 40.78 7.92
N ASN A 92 -14.42 40.09 7.40
CA ASN A 92 -15.57 40.70 6.71
C ASN A 92 -16.86 40.68 7.54
N GLY A 93 -16.78 40.27 8.82
CA GLY A 93 -17.90 40.23 9.77
C GLY A 93 -17.93 41.43 10.72
#